data_AF-A0A847YN17-F1
#
_entry.id   AF-A0A847YN17-F1
#
_cell.length_a   1.000
_cell.length_b   1.000
_cell.length_c   1.000
_cell.angle_alpha   90.00
_cell.angle_beta   90.00
_cell.angle_gamma   90.00
#
_symmetry.space_group_name_H-M   'P 1'
#
loop_
_entity.id
_entity.type
_entity.pdbx_description
1 polymer ?
#
loop_
_entity_poly.entity_id
_entity_poly.type
_entity_poly.pdbx_seq_one_letter_code
_entity_poly.pdbx_strand_id
1 'polypeptide(L)'
;MKGEDVLAKMRGYGVAATLRTLQRYEAAGLLPPARRGWGDSGFGRFAEYSPAAVAEFYASYSLVHQYLWKVRFEDVPVVRETSLRLEKSIWSRDELQNFIARHNDKMAAVWYWLVNKARVEDNQPADARLGLTYVLQKDGSMRRMITGPNAVSLVRFEIAVL
;
A
#
# COMPACT_ATOMS: atom_id res chain seq x y z
N MET A 1 -12.79 -11.95 1.56
CA MET A 1 -12.30 -12.36 2.89
C MET A 1 -13.12 -11.66 3.97
N LYS A 2 -13.37 -12.29 5.12
CA LYS A 2 -14.04 -11.63 6.24
C LYS A 2 -13.09 -10.66 6.94
N GLY A 3 -13.64 -9.72 7.73
CA GLY A 3 -12.82 -8.79 8.52
C GLY A 3 -11.89 -9.51 9.49
N GLU A 4 -12.33 -10.63 10.06
CA GLU A 4 -11.52 -11.48 10.95
C GLU A 4 -10.27 -12.04 10.25
N ASP A 5 -10.39 -12.45 8.99
CA ASP A 5 -9.27 -12.93 8.17
C ASP A 5 -8.26 -11.82 7.91
N VAL A 6 -8.74 -10.60 7.65
CA VAL A 6 -7.87 -9.42 7.51
C VAL A 6 -7.09 -9.21 8.81
N LEU A 7 -7.76 -9.20 9.96
CA LEU A 7 -7.11 -9.01 11.25
C LEU A 7 -6.15 -10.15 11.61
N ALA A 8 -6.46 -11.38 11.25
CA ALA A 8 -5.57 -12.52 11.44
C ALA A 8 -4.26 -12.35 10.65
N LYS A 9 -4.35 -11.91 9.38
CA LYS A 9 -3.15 -11.57 8.60
C LYS A 9 -2.37 -10.42 9.21
N MET A 10 -3.03 -9.36 9.66
CA MET A 10 -2.38 -8.21 10.31
C MET A 10 -1.60 -8.61 11.56
N ARG A 11 -2.14 -9.54 12.38
CA ARG A 11 -1.43 -10.11 13.53
C ARG A 11 -0.14 -10.82 13.12
N GLY A 12 -0.15 -11.53 11.98
CA GLY A 12 1.05 -12.14 11.39
C GLY A 12 2.16 -11.14 11.06
N TYR A 13 1.80 -9.87 10.81
CA TYR A 13 2.75 -8.77 10.60
C TYR A 13 3.03 -7.94 11.87
N GLY A 14 2.67 -8.46 13.06
CA GLY A 14 2.89 -7.77 14.33
C GLY A 14 1.93 -6.60 14.60
N VAL A 15 0.82 -6.50 13.86
CA VAL A 15 -0.16 -5.41 14.03
C VAL A 15 -1.34 -5.87 14.88
N ALA A 16 -1.50 -5.22 16.03
CA ALA A 16 -2.66 -5.38 16.90
C ALA A 16 -3.79 -4.40 16.51
N ALA A 17 -4.52 -4.72 15.44
CA ALA A 17 -5.70 -3.97 15.00
C ALA A 17 -7.01 -4.65 15.46
N THR A 18 -8.04 -3.83 15.66
CA THR A 18 -9.41 -4.29 15.97
C THR A 18 -10.32 -4.16 14.75
N LEU A 19 -11.52 -4.77 14.80
CA LEU A 19 -12.54 -4.56 13.76
C LEU A 19 -12.92 -3.08 13.65
N ARG A 20 -12.98 -2.35 14.77
CA ARG A 20 -13.24 -0.90 14.79
C ARG A 20 -12.13 -0.13 14.09
N THR A 21 -10.87 -0.55 14.24
CA THR A 21 -9.73 0.03 13.53
C THR A 21 -9.88 -0.20 12.02
N LEU A 22 -10.17 -1.42 11.59
CA LEU A 22 -10.38 -1.76 10.18
C LEU A 22 -11.52 -0.91 9.57
N GLN A 23 -12.66 -0.84 10.25
CA GLN A 23 -13.81 -0.05 9.81
C GLN A 23 -13.50 1.45 9.75
N ARG A 24 -12.73 2.00 10.71
CA ARG A 24 -12.29 3.40 10.70
C ARG A 24 -11.39 3.69 9.49
N TYR A 25 -10.43 2.81 9.21
CA TYR A 25 -9.54 2.97 8.06
C TYR A 25 -10.31 2.85 6.74
N GLU A 26 -11.29 1.95 6.67
CA GLU A 26 -12.12 1.78 5.48
C GLU A 26 -12.99 3.03 5.24
N ALA A 27 -13.65 3.54 6.29
CA ALA A 27 -14.45 4.76 6.22
C ALA A 27 -13.62 5.99 5.81
N ALA A 28 -12.34 6.01 6.16
CA ALA A 28 -11.38 7.04 5.76
C ALA A 28 -10.76 6.80 4.36
N GLY A 29 -11.16 5.76 3.63
CA GLY A 29 -10.64 5.46 2.29
C GLY A 29 -9.19 4.99 2.25
N LEU A 30 -8.67 4.46 3.37
CA LEU A 30 -7.27 4.02 3.52
C LEU A 30 -7.01 2.59 3.03
N LEU A 31 -8.05 1.90 2.60
CA LEU A 31 -8.05 0.61 1.93
C LEU A 31 -9.26 0.53 0.98
N PRO A 32 -9.31 -0.44 0.05
CA PRO A 32 -10.46 -0.65 -0.81
C PRO A 32 -11.72 -0.96 0.04
N PRO A 33 -12.88 -0.44 -0.36
CA PRO A 33 -14.12 -0.70 0.37
C PRO A 33 -14.48 -2.17 0.30
N ALA A 34 -15.03 -2.70 1.39
CA ALA A 34 -15.61 -4.03 1.41
C ALA A 34 -16.88 -4.09 0.55
N ARG A 35 -17.03 -5.21 -0.17
CA ARG A 35 -18.30 -5.56 -0.79
C ARG A 35 -19.30 -5.89 0.32
N ARG A 36 -20.41 -5.18 0.34
CA ARG A 36 -21.49 -5.37 1.32
C ARG A 36 -22.71 -5.94 0.64
N GLY A 37 -23.43 -6.78 1.35
CA GLY A 37 -24.70 -7.33 0.89
C GLY A 37 -25.50 -7.93 2.02
N TRP A 38 -26.67 -8.44 1.64
CA TRP A 38 -27.51 -9.28 2.50
C TRP A 38 -27.16 -10.73 2.20
N GLY A 39 -26.85 -11.50 3.24
CA GLY A 39 -26.73 -12.95 3.10
C GLY A 39 -28.11 -13.57 2.86
N ASP A 40 -28.11 -14.82 2.39
CA ASP A 40 -29.33 -15.62 2.30
C ASP A 40 -30.00 -15.78 3.67
N SER A 41 -31.28 -16.20 3.67
CA SER A 41 -32.13 -16.34 4.87
C SER A 41 -31.35 -16.83 6.10
N GLY A 42 -31.17 -15.95 7.09
CA GLY A 42 -30.49 -16.22 8.36
C GLY A 42 -29.06 -15.71 8.50
N PHE A 43 -28.38 -15.28 7.42
CA PHE A 43 -26.97 -14.87 7.46
C PHE A 43 -26.70 -13.39 7.74
N GLY A 44 -27.74 -12.57 7.89
CA GLY A 44 -27.58 -11.14 8.23
C GLY A 44 -26.79 -10.35 7.17
N ARG A 45 -26.23 -9.20 7.56
CA ARG A 45 -25.39 -8.37 6.66
C ARG A 45 -23.97 -8.92 6.62
N PHE A 46 -23.38 -8.99 5.43
CA PHE A 46 -21.96 -9.38 5.28
C PHE A 46 -21.09 -8.22 4.76
N ALA A 47 -19.80 -8.32 5.06
CA ALA A 47 -18.75 -7.45 4.53
C ALA A 47 -17.56 -8.31 4.07
N GLU A 48 -17.26 -8.26 2.78
CA GLU A 48 -16.17 -8.99 2.17
C GLU A 48 -15.09 -8.05 1.65
N TYR A 49 -13.89 -8.21 2.19
CA TYR A 49 -12.71 -7.47 1.78
C TYR A 49 -11.97 -8.21 0.66
N SER A 50 -11.45 -7.43 -0.30
CA SER A 50 -10.56 -7.95 -1.33
C SER A 50 -9.18 -8.31 -0.75
N PRO A 51 -8.38 -9.16 -1.41
CA PRO A 51 -7.01 -9.44 -0.96
C PRO A 51 -6.14 -8.18 -0.83
N ALA A 52 -6.32 -7.21 -1.74
CA ALA A 52 -5.62 -5.92 -1.72
C ALA A 52 -5.90 -5.11 -0.44
N ALA A 53 -7.05 -5.32 0.21
CA ALA A 53 -7.39 -4.62 1.44
C ALA A 53 -6.41 -4.89 2.59
N VAL A 54 -5.82 -6.09 2.67
CA VAL A 54 -4.82 -6.40 3.70
C VAL A 54 -3.55 -5.58 3.46
N ALA A 55 -3.09 -5.55 2.21
CA ALA A 55 -1.86 -4.87 1.84
C ALA A 55 -1.98 -3.36 2.00
N GLU A 56 -3.07 -2.77 1.51
CA GLU A 56 -3.32 -1.33 1.66
C GLU A 56 -3.61 -0.96 3.12
N PHE A 57 -4.30 -1.81 3.89
CA PHE A 57 -4.51 -1.56 5.32
C PHE A 57 -3.20 -1.58 6.09
N TYR A 58 -2.33 -2.57 5.85
CA TYR A 58 -1.01 -2.64 6.47
C TYR A 58 -0.13 -1.44 6.10
N ALA A 59 -0.09 -1.06 4.82
CA ALA A 59 0.67 0.09 4.35
C ALA A 59 0.20 1.39 5.03
N SER A 60 -1.11 1.62 5.06
CA SER A 60 -1.71 2.79 5.72
C SER A 60 -1.51 2.78 7.24
N TYR A 61 -1.66 1.63 7.89
CA TYR A 61 -1.43 1.49 9.34
C TYR A 61 0.04 1.78 9.70
N SER A 62 0.96 1.27 8.88
CA SER A 62 2.40 1.46 9.11
C SER A 62 2.81 2.92 9.00
N LEU A 63 2.21 3.72 8.11
CA LEU A 63 2.46 5.16 8.03
C LEU A 63 2.09 5.92 9.30
N VAL A 64 0.97 5.53 9.93
CA VAL A 64 0.44 6.21 11.12
C VAL A 64 1.18 5.78 12.38
N HIS A 65 1.52 4.50 12.48
CA HIS A 65 1.94 3.89 13.74
C HIS A 65 3.42 3.48 13.79
N GLN A 66 4.06 3.19 12.66
CA GLN A 66 5.40 2.60 12.59
C GLN A 66 6.41 3.47 11.85
N TYR A 67 5.96 4.40 11.02
CA TYR A 67 6.82 5.30 10.28
C TYR A 67 7.54 6.28 11.22
N LEU A 68 8.84 6.47 10.99
CA LEU A 68 9.70 7.28 11.85
C LEU A 68 9.22 8.73 11.98
N TRP A 69 8.59 9.26 10.93
CA TRP A 69 8.04 10.62 10.89
C TRP A 69 6.51 10.68 10.98
N LYS A 70 5.86 9.61 11.46
CA LYS A 70 4.40 9.45 11.68
C LYS A 70 3.52 10.40 10.85
N VAL A 71 2.98 9.89 9.76
CA VAL A 71 2.05 10.67 8.92
C VAL A 71 0.73 10.84 9.67
N ARG A 72 0.17 12.06 9.67
CA ARG A 72 -1.14 12.31 10.28
C ARG A 72 -2.20 11.49 9.57
N PHE A 73 -3.16 10.98 10.33
CA PHE A 73 -4.17 10.04 9.81
C PHE A 73 -4.94 10.62 8.62
N GLU A 74 -5.23 11.92 8.65
CA GLU A 74 -5.91 12.69 7.62
C GLU A 74 -5.10 12.88 6.33
N ASP A 75 -3.78 12.74 6.36
CA ASP A 75 -2.91 12.91 5.19
C ASP A 75 -2.68 11.58 4.44
N VAL A 76 -2.94 10.44 5.11
CA VAL A 76 -2.76 9.10 4.52
C VAL A 76 -3.61 8.85 3.26
N PRO A 77 -4.87 9.33 3.12
CA PRO A 77 -5.63 9.15 1.89
C PRO A 77 -4.90 9.71 0.66
N VAL A 78 -4.26 10.88 0.80
CA VAL A 78 -3.47 11.50 -0.28
C VAL A 78 -2.26 10.65 -0.61
N VAL A 79 -1.54 10.15 0.40
CA VAL A 79 -0.38 9.25 0.17
C VAL A 79 -0.79 7.98 -0.56
N ARG A 80 -1.92 7.37 -0.16
CA ARG A 80 -2.48 6.19 -0.83
C ARG A 80 -2.85 6.50 -2.27
N GLU A 81 -3.55 7.61 -2.53
CA GLU A 81 -3.93 8.01 -3.88
C GLU A 81 -2.70 8.22 -4.77
N THR A 82 -1.72 8.99 -4.30
CA THR A 82 -0.45 9.22 -5.01
C THR A 82 0.28 7.91 -5.30
N SER A 83 0.33 7.00 -4.31
CA SER A 83 0.97 5.69 -4.45
C SER A 83 0.28 4.81 -5.49
N LEU A 84 -1.05 4.72 -5.43
CA LEU A 84 -1.83 3.92 -6.39
C LEU A 84 -1.78 4.51 -7.80
N ARG A 85 -1.77 5.83 -7.93
CA ARG A 85 -1.60 6.51 -9.22
C ARG A 85 -0.23 6.21 -9.81
N LEU A 86 0.83 6.25 -9.00
CA LEU A 86 2.16 5.87 -9.44
C LEU A 86 2.20 4.44 -10.00
N GLU A 87 1.61 3.46 -9.28
CA GLU A 87 1.62 2.05 -9.71
C GLU A 87 0.74 1.73 -10.91
N LYS A 88 -0.43 2.37 -11.04
CA LYS A 88 -1.49 1.96 -11.99
C LYS A 88 -1.54 2.81 -13.25
N SER A 89 -0.92 3.99 -13.28
CA SER A 89 -0.92 4.85 -14.45
C SER A 89 0.11 4.43 -15.49
N ILE A 90 -0.17 4.76 -16.74
CA ILE A 90 0.78 4.76 -17.83
C ILE A 90 1.46 6.13 -17.86
N TRP A 91 2.78 6.14 -17.99
CA TRP A 91 3.59 7.34 -17.94
C TRP A 91 4.50 7.43 -19.15
N SER A 92 4.64 8.63 -19.72
CA SER A 92 5.90 9.00 -20.35
C SER A 92 6.95 9.34 -19.29
N ARG A 93 8.23 9.36 -19.69
CA ARG A 93 9.33 9.76 -18.82
C ARG A 93 9.10 11.14 -18.18
N ASP A 94 8.68 12.11 -19.00
CA ASP A 94 8.52 13.50 -18.56
C ASP A 94 7.33 13.66 -17.61
N GLU A 95 6.23 12.95 -17.87
CA GLU A 95 5.07 12.93 -16.96
C GLU A 95 5.43 12.33 -15.60
N LEU A 96 6.20 11.23 -15.59
CA LEU A 96 6.64 10.60 -14.35
C LEU A 96 7.56 11.53 -13.55
N GLN A 97 8.53 12.17 -14.20
CA GLN A 97 9.42 13.13 -13.55
C GLN A 97 8.64 14.32 -12.98
N ASN A 98 7.71 14.87 -13.76
CA ASN A 98 6.85 15.97 -13.30
C ASN A 98 5.95 15.54 -12.15
N PHE A 99 5.42 14.31 -12.18
CA PHE A 99 4.60 13.77 -11.10
C PHE A 99 5.37 13.68 -9.79
N ILE A 100 6.58 13.11 -9.83
CA ILE A 100 7.46 13.00 -8.66
C ILE A 100 7.83 14.38 -8.13
N ALA A 101 8.22 15.31 -9.01
CA ALA A 101 8.59 16.66 -8.63
C ALA A 101 7.44 17.41 -7.92
N ARG A 102 6.21 17.26 -8.42
CA ARG A 102 5.00 17.87 -7.83
C ARG A 102 4.62 17.31 -6.46
N HIS A 103 5.09 16.11 -6.11
CA HIS A 103 4.77 15.43 -4.86
C HIS A 103 6.00 15.21 -3.97
N ASN A 104 7.11 15.92 -4.23
CA ASN A 104 8.40 15.71 -3.58
C ASN A 104 8.30 15.69 -2.03
N ASP A 105 7.46 16.54 -1.46
CA ASP A 105 7.16 16.64 -0.03
C ASP A 105 6.56 15.37 0.57
N LYS A 106 5.82 14.59 -0.23
CA LYS A 106 5.12 13.36 0.18
C LYS A 106 5.83 12.09 -0.26
N MET A 107 6.82 12.19 -1.14
CA MET A 107 7.43 11.00 -1.76
C MET A 107 8.00 10.04 -0.72
N ALA A 108 8.60 10.53 0.37
CA ALA A 108 9.10 9.66 1.43
C ALA A 108 7.99 8.77 2.05
N ALA A 109 6.80 9.32 2.26
CA ALA A 109 5.64 8.57 2.74
C ALA A 109 5.07 7.64 1.66
N VAL A 110 5.03 8.09 0.40
CA VAL A 110 4.62 7.26 -0.76
C VAL A 110 5.50 6.01 -0.86
N TRP A 111 6.83 6.18 -0.76
CA TRP A 111 7.77 5.05 -0.82
C TRP A 111 7.58 4.07 0.33
N TYR A 112 7.46 4.60 1.54
CA TYR A 112 7.22 3.76 2.70
C TYR A 112 5.90 3.00 2.57
N TRP A 113 4.85 3.63 2.05
CA TRP A 113 3.56 2.98 1.80
C TRP A 113 3.68 1.86 0.77
N LEU A 114 4.34 2.11 -0.36
CA LEU A 114 4.54 1.12 -1.42
C LEU A 114 5.36 -0.08 -0.96
N VAL A 115 6.43 0.15 -0.17
CA VAL A 115 7.23 -0.94 0.41
C VAL A 115 6.39 -1.82 1.33
N ASN A 116 5.57 -1.23 2.20
CA ASN A 116 4.73 -2.00 3.11
C ASN A 116 3.56 -2.69 2.40
N LYS A 117 3.04 -2.10 1.32
CA LYS A 117 2.07 -2.77 0.45
C LYS A 117 2.69 -4.00 -0.22
N ALA A 118 3.85 -3.84 -0.85
CA ALA A 118 4.58 -4.92 -1.51
C ALA A 118 4.96 -6.03 -0.54
N ARG A 119 5.35 -5.69 0.70
CA ARG A 119 5.62 -6.66 1.77
C ARG A 119 4.46 -7.64 1.95
N VAL A 120 3.23 -7.14 2.01
CA VAL A 120 2.06 -7.98 2.23
C VAL A 120 1.66 -8.74 0.97
N GLU A 121 1.72 -8.10 -0.19
CA GLU A 121 1.38 -8.74 -1.47
C GLU A 121 2.33 -9.91 -1.78
N ASP A 122 3.60 -9.76 -1.46
CA ASP A 122 4.66 -10.71 -1.76
C ASP A 122 5.01 -11.60 -0.53
N ASN A 123 4.15 -11.62 0.49
CA ASN A 123 4.24 -12.42 1.73
C ASN A 123 5.63 -12.38 2.41
N GLN A 124 6.23 -11.20 2.48
CA GLN A 124 7.54 -10.99 3.09
C GLN A 124 7.41 -10.83 4.62
N PRO A 125 8.34 -11.38 5.44
CA PRO A 125 8.30 -11.20 6.89
C PRO A 125 8.29 -9.73 7.34
N ALA A 126 7.71 -9.46 8.52
CA ALA A 126 7.61 -8.10 9.06
C ALA A 126 8.97 -7.46 9.39
N ASP A 127 9.98 -8.27 9.68
CA ASP A 127 11.36 -7.88 9.95
C ASP A 127 12.27 -7.91 8.72
N ALA A 128 11.75 -8.36 7.56
CA ALA A 128 12.52 -8.41 6.33
C ALA A 128 12.91 -7.01 5.85
N ARG A 129 14.20 -6.83 5.54
CA ARG A 129 14.70 -5.67 4.82
C ARG A 129 14.36 -5.82 3.34
N LEU A 130 13.55 -4.90 2.83
CA LEU A 130 13.06 -4.91 1.46
C LEU A 130 13.55 -3.65 0.74
N GLY A 131 14.19 -3.83 -0.40
CA GLY A 131 14.36 -2.76 -1.39
C GLY A 131 13.27 -2.87 -2.44
N LEU A 132 12.75 -1.73 -2.89
CA LEU A 132 11.73 -1.68 -3.94
C LEU A 132 12.23 -0.84 -5.11
N THR A 133 12.19 -1.42 -6.31
CA THR A 133 12.55 -0.75 -7.55
C THR A 133 11.33 -0.71 -8.45
N TYR A 134 11.03 0.47 -8.99
CA TYR A 134 10.05 0.64 -10.05
C TYR A 134 10.76 1.02 -11.34
N VAL A 135 10.47 0.28 -12.41
CA VAL A 135 11.04 0.49 -13.75
C VAL A 135 9.92 0.91 -14.70
N LEU A 136 10.12 2.03 -15.39
CA LEU A 136 9.23 2.45 -16.46
C LEU A 136 9.49 1.60 -17.70
N GLN A 137 8.48 0.89 -18.16
CA GLN A 137 8.55 0.04 -19.35
C GLN A 137 8.33 0.85 -20.63
N LYS A 138 8.64 0.26 -21.80
CA LYS A 138 8.47 0.92 -23.11
C LYS A 138 7.03 1.29 -23.43
N ASP A 139 6.07 0.54 -22.90
CA ASP A 139 4.64 0.82 -23.02
C ASP A 139 4.15 1.88 -22.01
N GLY A 140 5.06 2.45 -21.22
CA GLY A 140 4.79 3.44 -20.17
C GLY A 140 4.26 2.86 -18.87
N SER A 141 4.10 1.54 -18.75
CA SER A 141 3.67 0.91 -17.49
C SER A 141 4.81 0.85 -16.47
N MET A 142 4.45 0.78 -15.19
CA MET A 142 5.42 0.66 -14.10
C MET A 142 5.57 -0.80 -13.67
N ARG A 143 6.78 -1.36 -13.84
CA ARG A 143 7.12 -2.70 -13.33
C ARG A 143 7.80 -2.60 -11.98
N ARG A 144 7.22 -3.26 -10.98
CA ARG A 144 7.79 -3.39 -9.63
C ARG A 144 8.73 -4.59 -9.54
N MET A 145 9.85 -4.43 -8.84
CA MET A 145 10.79 -5.50 -8.48
C MET A 145 11.19 -5.38 -7.01
N ILE A 146 11.11 -6.48 -6.27
CA ILE A 146 11.69 -6.57 -4.92
C ILE A 146 13.17 -6.89 -5.07
N THR A 147 14.01 -6.11 -4.40
CA THR A 147 15.45 -6.36 -4.28
C THR A 147 15.76 -6.88 -2.88
N GLY A 148 16.57 -7.95 -2.81
CA GLY A 148 16.77 -8.78 -1.61
C GLY A 148 17.60 -8.15 -0.47
N PRO A 149 17.91 -8.94 0.58
CA PRO A 149 18.27 -8.46 1.92
C PRO A 149 19.61 -7.71 2.06
N ASN A 150 20.43 -7.66 1.00
CA ASN A 150 21.67 -6.87 0.94
C ASN A 150 21.49 -5.53 0.19
N ALA A 151 20.28 -5.18 -0.23
CA ALA A 151 20.01 -3.88 -0.81
C ALA A 151 19.86 -2.83 0.30
N VAL A 152 20.82 -1.90 0.42
CA VAL A 152 20.49 -0.56 0.90
C VAL A 152 19.85 0.16 -0.27
N SER A 153 18.53 0.27 -0.28
CA SER A 153 17.85 1.27 -1.12
C SER A 153 16.55 1.68 -0.44
N LEU A 154 16.54 2.91 0.08
CA LEU A 154 15.32 3.59 0.53
C LEU A 154 14.40 3.87 -0.67
N VAL A 155 14.96 4.05 -1.88
CA VAL A 155 14.36 4.04 -3.23
C VAL A 155 15.50 3.97 -4.26
N ARG A 156 15.34 3.27 -5.39
CA ARG A 156 16.21 3.51 -6.56
C ARG A 156 15.41 3.58 -7.87
N PHE A 157 15.54 4.72 -8.55
CA PHE A 157 15.02 4.99 -9.89
C PHE A 157 16.15 4.85 -10.91
N GLU A 158 15.98 4.00 -11.92
CA GLU A 158 16.84 4.01 -13.11
C GLU A 158 15.97 4.07 -14.36
N ILE A 159 16.21 5.10 -15.18
CA ILE A 159 15.54 5.29 -16.47
C ILE A 159 16.42 4.61 -17.51
N ALA A 160 16.17 3.33 -17.78
CA ALA A 160 16.76 2.65 -18.92
C ALA A 160 15.95 2.99 -20.18
N VAL A 161 16.45 3.92 -20.99
CA VAL A 161 15.96 4.11 -22.36
C VAL A 161 16.73 3.11 -23.22
N LEU A 162 16.10 2.00 -23.62
CA LEU A 162 16.61 1.09 -24.65
C LEU A 162 15.98 1.40 -25.99
#